data_AF-A0A1H4SL35-F1
#
_entry.id   AF-A0A1H4SL35-F1
#
_cell.length_a   1.000
_cell.length_b   1.000
_cell.length_c   1.000
_cell.angle_alpha   90.00
_cell.angle_beta   90.00
_cell.angle_gamma   90.00
#
_symmetry.space_group_name_H-M   'P 1'
#
loop_
_entity.id
_entity.type
_entity.pdbx_description
1 polymer ?
#
loop_
_entity_poly.entity_id
_entity_poly.type
_entity_poly.pdbx_seq_one_letter_code
_entity_poly.pdbx_strand_id
1 'polypeptide(L)'
;MSDDLADEGGFGAMPVAVALALAAVAGSLLTGCDSGSDTTGCGPAPSADVSRADLYRSYSGPHGARLDFTAVGGTSVTFSVKNWPKEEGPAILTQKVPTFDGAGVWKLLNAPGEDGEVGLAFDGLDTSARGATVTELRVGEEDGRTVLFARLGDPDVCRVLTLS
;
A
#
# COMPACT_ATOMS: atom_id res chain seq x y z
N MET A 1 -36.74 36.80 57.80
CA MET A 1 -36.45 35.75 56.81
C MET A 1 -37.07 36.28 55.52
N SER A 2 -36.48 37.30 54.85
CA SER A 2 -35.06 37.39 54.44
C SER A 2 -34.75 36.12 53.65
N ASP A 3 -34.47 36.14 52.35
CA ASP A 3 -33.58 36.96 51.51
C ASP A 3 -33.99 36.62 50.04
N ASP A 4 -33.62 37.26 48.94
CA ASP A 4 -32.99 38.51 48.51
C ASP A 4 -33.08 38.45 46.96
N LEU A 5 -33.16 39.61 46.31
CA LEU A 5 -33.52 39.80 44.91
C LEU A 5 -32.44 40.71 44.30
N ALA A 6 -31.62 40.18 43.38
CA ALA A 6 -30.73 40.92 42.46
C ALA A 6 -30.16 39.87 41.46
N ASP A 7 -29.81 40.14 40.20
CA ASP A 7 -29.27 41.36 39.61
C ASP A 7 -29.32 41.20 38.06
N GLU A 8 -29.86 42.22 37.40
CA GLU A 8 -29.34 42.97 36.24
C GLU A 8 -28.72 42.25 35.02
N GLY A 9 -29.12 42.70 33.83
CA GLY A 9 -28.36 42.42 32.61
C GLY A 9 -29.06 42.79 31.31
N GLY A 10 -29.61 44.00 31.22
CA GLY A 10 -30.17 44.53 29.99
C GLY A 10 -29.09 44.71 28.91
N PHE A 11 -29.38 44.24 27.70
CA PHE A 11 -28.64 44.65 26.50
C PHE A 11 -29.59 45.36 25.55
N GLY A 12 -29.38 46.67 25.45
CA GLY A 12 -30.16 47.59 24.65
C GLY A 12 -30.04 47.33 23.16
N ALA A 13 -31.14 47.63 22.47
CA ALA A 13 -31.13 47.81 21.03
C ALA A 13 -30.46 49.14 20.67
N MET A 14 -29.59 49.14 19.66
CA MET A 14 -29.56 50.21 18.64
C MET A 14 -28.82 49.73 17.37
N PRO A 15 -29.32 50.08 16.17
CA PRO A 15 -28.78 49.68 14.89
C PRO A 15 -27.78 50.72 14.35
N VAL A 16 -26.70 50.26 13.71
CA VAL A 16 -25.88 51.13 12.84
C VAL A 16 -25.51 50.33 11.58
N ALA A 17 -26.03 50.80 10.44
CA ALA A 17 -25.64 50.35 9.12
C ALA A 17 -24.48 51.21 8.61
N VAL A 18 -23.41 50.59 8.08
CA VAL A 18 -22.48 51.20 7.11
C VAL A 18 -22.05 50.12 6.12
N ALA A 19 -22.08 50.47 4.84
CA ALA A 19 -21.91 49.61 3.67
C ALA A 19 -20.47 49.52 3.13
N LEU A 20 -20.30 48.55 2.21
CA LEU A 20 -19.31 48.43 1.12
C LEU A 20 -17.86 47.99 1.43
N ALA A 21 -17.51 46.79 0.95
CA ALA A 21 -16.54 46.60 -0.13
C ALA A 21 -16.56 45.15 -0.68
N LEU A 22 -16.51 45.03 -2.01
CA LEU A 22 -16.37 43.77 -2.75
C LEU A 22 -14.98 43.16 -2.54
N ALA A 23 -14.92 41.85 -2.30
CA ALA A 23 -13.79 41.03 -2.70
C ALA A 23 -14.32 39.71 -3.27
N ALA A 24 -14.47 39.68 -4.59
CA ALA A 24 -14.61 38.45 -5.34
C ALA A 24 -13.30 37.66 -5.18
N VAL A 25 -13.37 36.49 -4.55
CA VAL A 25 -12.35 35.46 -4.72
C VAL A 25 -13.04 34.30 -5.41
N ALA A 26 -12.90 34.28 -6.73
CA ALA A 26 -13.03 33.06 -7.49
C ALA A 26 -11.97 32.09 -6.96
N GLY A 27 -12.41 31.09 -6.20
CA GLY A 27 -11.61 29.96 -5.75
C GLY A 27 -12.20 28.70 -6.36
N SER A 28 -11.55 28.25 -7.43
CA SER A 28 -11.91 27.16 -8.32
C SER A 28 -12.44 25.90 -7.63
N LEU A 29 -13.53 25.36 -8.16
CA LEU A 29 -13.81 23.93 -8.17
C LEU A 29 -12.69 23.24 -8.97
N LEU A 30 -11.65 22.78 -8.28
CA LEU A 30 -10.73 21.78 -8.81
C LEU A 30 -10.45 20.76 -7.71
N THR A 31 -10.97 19.55 -7.97
CA THR A 31 -10.37 18.26 -7.63
C THR A 31 -9.94 18.06 -6.18
N GLY A 32 -10.72 17.24 -5.48
CA GLY A 32 -10.30 16.66 -4.22
C GLY A 32 -8.94 15.97 -4.34
N CYS A 33 -8.15 16.13 -3.28
CA CYS A 33 -7.42 15.03 -2.69
C CYS A 33 -7.70 15.15 -1.19
N ASP A 34 -8.69 14.38 -0.74
CA ASP A 34 -8.90 14.13 0.67
C ASP A 34 -7.64 13.48 1.24
N SER A 35 -7.31 13.88 2.46
CA SER A 35 -6.07 13.56 3.14
C SER A 35 -6.07 12.13 3.67
N GLY A 36 -4.92 11.48 3.61
CA GLY A 36 -4.55 10.45 4.59
C GLY A 36 -4.52 9.02 4.08
N SER A 37 -3.35 8.61 3.59
CA SER A 37 -2.79 7.28 3.85
C SER A 37 -1.28 7.42 3.66
N ASP A 38 -0.51 6.95 4.64
CA ASP A 38 0.95 7.07 4.69
C ASP A 38 1.66 6.36 3.52
N THR A 39 1.63 6.96 2.34
CA THR A 39 2.40 6.58 1.15
C THR A 39 3.74 7.33 1.10
N THR A 40 4.38 7.56 2.26
CA THR A 40 5.74 8.14 2.30
C THR A 40 6.76 7.05 2.02
N GLY A 41 6.73 6.54 0.79
CA GLY A 41 7.65 5.54 0.30
C GLY A 41 7.25 5.10 -1.10
N CYS A 42 8.18 4.46 -1.80
CA CYS A 42 7.97 3.91 -3.12
C CYS A 42 6.83 2.90 -3.17
N GLY A 43 6.32 2.69 -4.39
CA GLY A 43 5.26 1.73 -4.68
C GLY A 43 3.89 2.39 -4.81
N PRO A 44 2.95 1.70 -5.46
CA PRO A 44 1.58 2.16 -5.60
C PRO A 44 0.86 2.21 -4.26
N ALA A 45 -0.28 2.89 -4.23
CA ALA A 45 -1.17 2.85 -3.07
C ALA A 45 -1.53 1.38 -2.75
N PRO A 46 -1.40 0.95 -1.49
CA PRO A 46 -1.88 -0.36 -1.07
C PRO A 46 -3.35 -0.52 -1.43
N SER A 47 -3.70 -1.70 -1.96
CA SER A 47 -5.09 -2.02 -2.29
C SER A 47 -5.64 -2.95 -1.22
N ALA A 48 -6.72 -2.51 -0.58
CA ALA A 48 -7.42 -3.28 0.45
C ALA A 48 -8.42 -4.29 -0.14
N ASP A 49 -8.83 -4.09 -1.40
CA ASP A 49 -9.89 -4.84 -2.07
C ASP A 49 -9.33 -5.94 -3.00
N VAL A 50 -8.35 -6.72 -2.53
CA VAL A 50 -7.79 -7.81 -3.34
C VAL A 50 -8.20 -9.18 -2.81
N SER A 51 -8.96 -9.91 -3.62
CA SER A 51 -9.33 -11.28 -3.30
C SER A 51 -8.18 -12.25 -3.58
N ARG A 52 -8.13 -13.39 -2.86
CA ARG A 52 -7.15 -14.47 -3.16
C ARG A 52 -7.22 -14.95 -4.60
N ALA A 53 -8.41 -14.91 -5.21
CA ALA A 53 -8.60 -15.32 -6.60
C ALA A 53 -7.91 -14.38 -7.59
N ASP A 54 -7.89 -13.08 -7.28
CA ASP A 54 -7.24 -12.07 -8.13
C ASP A 54 -5.72 -12.18 -8.07
N LEU A 55 -5.18 -12.71 -6.97
CA LEU A 55 -3.76 -13.00 -6.79
C LEU A 55 -3.28 -14.27 -7.49
N TYR A 56 -4.16 -15.19 -7.93
CA TYR A 56 -3.77 -16.42 -8.63
C TYR A 56 -3.33 -16.16 -10.06
N ARG A 57 -2.21 -15.44 -10.20
CA ARG A 57 -1.68 -14.98 -11.48
C ARG A 57 -0.16 -15.07 -11.49
N SER A 58 0.37 -14.87 -12.68
CA SER A 58 1.79 -14.75 -12.96
C SER A 58 2.20 -13.30 -12.90
N TYR A 59 3.30 -13.03 -12.20
CA TYR A 59 3.87 -11.71 -12.05
C TYR A 59 5.31 -11.72 -12.55
N SER A 60 5.67 -10.67 -13.29
CA SER A 60 7.00 -10.42 -13.83
C SER A 60 7.67 -9.27 -13.08
N GLY A 61 8.93 -9.47 -12.73
CA GLY A 61 9.77 -8.50 -12.05
C GLY A 61 11.04 -8.16 -12.83
N PRO A 62 11.90 -7.32 -12.24
CA PRO A 62 13.18 -6.95 -12.81
C PRO A 62 14.06 -8.16 -13.15
N HIS A 63 14.90 -8.02 -14.18
CA HIS A 63 15.88 -9.02 -14.61
C HIS A 63 15.30 -10.41 -14.92
N GLY A 64 14.02 -10.48 -15.33
CA GLY A 64 13.37 -11.73 -15.70
C GLY A 64 12.95 -12.59 -14.50
N ALA A 65 12.92 -12.01 -13.30
CA ALA A 65 12.29 -12.62 -12.14
C ALA A 65 10.81 -12.88 -12.44
N ARG A 66 10.32 -14.07 -12.09
CA ARG A 66 8.91 -14.43 -12.21
C ARG A 66 8.41 -15.03 -10.92
N LEU A 67 7.16 -14.71 -10.60
CA LEU A 67 6.43 -15.24 -9.46
C LEU A 67 5.05 -15.70 -9.96
N ASP A 68 4.76 -16.97 -9.77
CA ASP A 68 3.51 -17.59 -10.19
C ASP A 68 2.76 -18.07 -8.96
N PHE A 69 1.58 -17.50 -8.71
CA PHE A 69 0.69 -17.95 -7.65
C PHE A 69 -0.34 -18.94 -8.18
N THR A 70 -0.39 -20.12 -7.58
CA THR A 70 -1.29 -21.20 -8.01
C THR A 70 -2.13 -21.72 -6.84
N ALA A 71 -3.45 -21.74 -7.04
CA ALA A 71 -4.36 -22.46 -6.16
C ALA A 71 -4.28 -23.96 -6.46
N VAL A 72 -3.92 -24.76 -5.47
CA VAL A 72 -3.77 -26.23 -5.64
C VAL A 72 -5.06 -27.01 -5.33
N GLY A 73 -6.19 -26.33 -5.20
CA GLY A 73 -7.47 -26.91 -4.78
C GLY A 73 -7.55 -27.12 -3.26
N GLY A 74 -8.71 -26.83 -2.68
CA GLY A 74 -8.89 -26.79 -1.22
C GLY A 74 -8.45 -25.44 -0.61
N THR A 75 -7.97 -25.45 0.63
CA THR A 75 -7.51 -24.25 1.35
C THR A 75 -6.01 -23.96 1.18
N SER A 76 -5.29 -24.86 0.51
CA SER A 76 -3.83 -24.77 0.33
C SER A 76 -3.48 -23.88 -0.86
N VAL A 77 -2.49 -23.01 -0.65
CA VAL A 77 -2.07 -22.02 -1.64
C VAL A 77 -0.57 -22.09 -1.83
N THR A 78 -0.12 -22.20 -3.08
CA THR A 78 1.29 -22.40 -3.43
C THR A 78 1.78 -21.35 -4.40
N PHE A 79 3.09 -21.17 -4.44
CA PHE A 79 3.72 -20.30 -5.42
C PHE A 79 4.98 -20.97 -5.96
N SER A 80 5.39 -20.55 -7.16
CA SER A 80 6.71 -20.83 -7.71
C SER A 80 7.38 -19.55 -8.16
N VAL A 81 8.70 -19.50 -8.06
CA VAL A 81 9.51 -18.40 -8.58
C VAL A 81 10.55 -18.90 -9.55
N LYS A 82 10.89 -18.05 -10.51
CA LYS A 82 12.03 -18.24 -11.42
C LYS A 82 12.89 -17.00 -11.44
N ASN A 83 14.21 -17.18 -11.55
CA ASN A 83 15.19 -16.09 -11.51
C ASN A 83 14.96 -15.12 -10.34
N TRP A 84 14.53 -15.63 -9.19
CA TRP A 84 14.27 -14.81 -8.02
C TRP A 84 15.58 -14.38 -7.38
N PRO A 85 15.77 -13.09 -7.03
CA PRO A 85 17.02 -12.64 -6.44
C PRO A 85 17.25 -13.30 -5.08
N LYS A 86 18.49 -13.72 -4.82
CA LYS A 86 18.94 -14.22 -3.51
C LYS A 86 19.23 -13.10 -2.50
N GLU A 87 19.18 -11.87 -2.96
CA GLU A 87 19.53 -10.66 -2.22
C GLU A 87 18.36 -9.67 -2.15
N GLU A 88 18.39 -8.87 -1.10
CA GLU A 88 17.43 -7.83 -0.78
C GLU A 88 18.18 -6.50 -0.87
N GLY A 89 17.56 -5.52 -1.49
CA GLY A 89 18.16 -4.20 -1.61
C GLY A 89 18.03 -3.62 -3.02
N PRO A 90 18.26 -2.31 -3.16
CA PRO A 90 18.04 -1.58 -4.42
C PRO A 90 18.95 -2.06 -5.55
N ALA A 91 20.07 -2.72 -5.23
CA ALA A 91 20.98 -3.31 -6.20
C ALA A 91 20.29 -4.31 -7.14
N ILE A 92 19.26 -5.04 -6.66
CA ILE A 92 18.52 -5.99 -7.50
C ILE A 92 17.77 -5.32 -8.65
N LEU A 93 17.55 -4.01 -8.61
CA LEU A 93 16.86 -3.28 -9.67
C LEU A 93 17.81 -2.90 -10.81
N THR A 94 19.08 -2.62 -10.50
CA THR A 94 20.05 -2.07 -11.46
C THR A 94 21.14 -3.04 -11.86
N GLN A 95 21.38 -4.09 -11.08
CA GLN A 95 22.44 -5.06 -11.30
C GLN A 95 21.89 -6.48 -11.37
N LYS A 96 22.56 -7.32 -12.15
CA LYS A 96 22.26 -8.75 -12.18
C LYS A 96 22.87 -9.41 -10.94
N VAL A 97 22.04 -9.62 -9.93
CA VAL A 97 22.40 -10.35 -8.71
C VAL A 97 22.25 -11.86 -8.92
N PRO A 98 22.87 -12.70 -8.08
CA PRO A 98 22.62 -14.14 -8.06
C PRO A 98 21.13 -14.43 -7.87
N THR A 99 20.61 -15.37 -8.64
CA THR A 99 19.20 -15.77 -8.62
C THR A 99 19.02 -17.24 -8.25
N PHE A 100 17.79 -17.61 -7.92
CA PHE A 100 17.38 -18.99 -7.75
C PHE A 100 15.97 -19.22 -8.30
N ASP A 101 15.67 -20.48 -8.57
CA ASP A 101 14.32 -20.95 -8.83
C ASP A 101 13.84 -21.71 -7.59
N GLY A 102 12.57 -21.56 -7.24
CA GLY A 102 12.04 -22.13 -6.00
C GLY A 102 10.53 -22.21 -6.00
N ALA A 103 9.98 -22.82 -4.96
CA ALA A 103 8.55 -22.89 -4.73
C ALA A 103 8.27 -22.85 -3.23
N GLY A 104 7.00 -22.70 -2.89
CA GLY A 104 6.59 -22.71 -1.50
C GLY A 104 5.11 -22.49 -1.32
N VAL A 105 4.73 -22.13 -0.10
CA VAL A 105 3.38 -21.78 0.28
C VAL A 105 3.26 -20.29 0.53
N TRP A 106 2.12 -19.72 0.19
CA TRP A 106 1.86 -18.31 0.49
C TRP A 106 0.55 -18.15 1.26
N LYS A 107 0.44 -17.01 1.93
CA LYS A 107 -0.77 -16.60 2.64
C LYS A 107 -0.98 -15.10 2.54
N LEU A 108 -2.24 -14.68 2.50
CA LEU A 108 -2.57 -13.30 2.85
C LEU A 108 -2.29 -13.11 4.33
N LEU A 109 -1.56 -12.05 4.66
CA LEU A 109 -1.25 -11.68 6.03
C LEU A 109 -2.37 -10.82 6.63
N ASN A 110 -3.03 -10.01 5.79
CA ASN A 110 -4.12 -9.13 6.19
C ASN A 110 -5.47 -9.61 5.66
N ALA A 111 -6.56 -9.21 6.32
CA ALA A 111 -7.91 -9.59 5.89
C ALA A 111 -8.31 -8.81 4.62
N PRO A 112 -9.20 -9.36 3.78
CA PRO A 112 -9.83 -8.58 2.71
C PRO A 112 -10.50 -7.32 3.29
N GLY A 113 -10.20 -6.15 2.76
CA GLY A 113 -10.62 -4.85 3.30
C GLY A 113 -9.56 -4.11 4.13
N GLU A 114 -8.37 -4.70 4.32
CA GLU A 114 -7.17 -4.07 4.89
C GLU A 114 -6.03 -4.07 3.85
N ASP A 115 -5.02 -3.20 4.01
CA ASP A 115 -3.85 -3.12 3.11
C ASP A 115 -3.34 -4.52 2.75
N GLY A 116 -3.49 -4.91 1.48
CA GLY A 116 -3.19 -6.27 1.05
C GLY A 116 -1.71 -6.60 1.26
N GLU A 117 -1.41 -7.65 2.03
CA GLU A 117 -0.06 -8.15 2.20
C GLU A 117 -0.03 -9.68 2.04
N VAL A 118 1.00 -10.16 1.35
CA VAL A 118 1.21 -11.55 1.00
C VAL A 118 2.54 -12.01 1.58
N GLY A 119 2.47 -13.01 2.47
CA GLY A 119 3.63 -13.70 3.01
C GLY A 119 3.98 -14.92 2.17
N LEU A 120 5.24 -15.02 1.77
CA LEU A 120 5.86 -16.12 1.04
C LEU A 120 6.71 -16.96 1.99
N ALA A 121 6.40 -18.25 2.08
CA ALA A 121 7.23 -19.23 2.78
C ALA A 121 7.76 -20.24 1.76
N PHE A 122 9.03 -20.10 1.40
CA PHE A 122 9.69 -20.98 0.44
C PHE A 122 10.08 -22.32 1.04
N ASP A 123 9.88 -23.39 0.28
CA ASP A 123 10.32 -24.73 0.63
C ASP A 123 11.80 -24.90 0.27
N GLY A 124 12.62 -25.23 1.27
CA GLY A 124 14.01 -25.62 1.02
C GLY A 124 14.93 -24.47 0.53
N LEU A 125 14.62 -23.21 0.87
CA LEU A 125 15.53 -22.07 0.62
C LEU A 125 16.96 -22.44 1.04
N ASP A 126 17.86 -22.36 0.07
CA ASP A 126 19.31 -22.45 0.26
C ASP A 126 19.70 -21.51 1.40
N THR A 127 20.60 -21.95 2.30
CA THR A 127 21.03 -21.14 3.44
C THR A 127 21.67 -19.82 3.01
N SER A 128 22.20 -19.78 1.78
CA SER A 128 22.70 -18.55 1.15
C SER A 128 21.61 -17.53 0.78
N ALA A 129 20.34 -17.97 0.63
CA ALA A 129 19.22 -17.12 0.23
C ALA A 129 18.34 -16.67 1.41
N ARG A 130 18.38 -17.39 2.55
CA ARG A 130 17.50 -17.15 3.71
C ARG A 130 17.66 -15.80 4.41
N GLY A 131 18.82 -15.15 4.29
CA GLY A 131 19.11 -13.90 5.00
C GLY A 131 18.72 -12.63 4.26
N ALA A 132 18.38 -12.72 2.98
CA ALA A 132 18.22 -11.56 2.11
C ALA A 132 17.21 -11.79 0.98
N THR A 133 16.23 -12.68 1.13
CA THR A 133 15.20 -12.88 0.10
C THR A 133 13.88 -12.35 0.61
N VAL A 134 13.23 -11.50 -0.19
CA VAL A 134 11.92 -10.92 0.15
C VAL A 134 10.91 -12.03 0.43
N THR A 135 10.46 -12.10 1.68
CA THR A 135 9.42 -13.02 2.15
C THR A 135 8.04 -12.37 2.20
N GLU A 136 7.93 -11.05 2.08
CA GLU A 136 6.66 -10.34 2.21
C GLU A 136 6.49 -9.38 1.03
N LEU A 137 5.31 -9.42 0.40
CA LEU A 137 4.94 -8.58 -0.72
C LEU A 137 3.65 -7.84 -0.37
N ARG A 138 3.62 -6.54 -0.64
CA ARG A 138 2.42 -5.72 -0.57
C ARG A 138 1.66 -5.81 -1.89
N VAL A 139 0.35 -5.71 -1.79
CA VAL A 139 -0.55 -5.66 -2.92
C VAL A 139 -0.97 -4.22 -3.13
N GLY A 140 -0.80 -3.73 -4.34
CA GLY A 140 -1.24 -2.40 -4.73
C GLY A 140 -1.94 -2.42 -6.07
N GLU A 141 -2.39 -1.25 -6.48
CA GLU A 141 -3.01 -1.04 -7.78
C GLU A 141 -2.26 0.05 -8.57
N GLU A 142 -1.91 -0.27 -9.81
CA GLU A 142 -1.29 0.66 -10.76
C GLU A 142 -2.04 0.57 -12.09
N ASP A 143 -2.53 1.70 -12.60
CA ASP A 143 -3.33 1.77 -13.83
C ASP A 143 -4.50 0.77 -13.89
N GLY A 144 -5.21 0.56 -12.78
CA GLY A 144 -6.33 -0.39 -12.68
C GLY A 144 -5.90 -1.86 -12.72
N ARG A 145 -4.61 -2.15 -12.54
CA ARG A 145 -4.05 -3.51 -12.50
C ARG A 145 -3.45 -3.78 -11.13
N THR A 146 -3.76 -4.96 -10.58
CA THR A 146 -3.12 -5.45 -9.37
C THR A 146 -1.63 -5.67 -9.61
N VAL A 147 -0.80 -5.10 -8.75
CA VAL A 147 0.65 -5.31 -8.76
C VAL A 147 1.11 -5.70 -7.37
N LEU A 148 2.26 -6.37 -7.31
CA LEU A 148 2.89 -6.74 -6.05
C LEU A 148 4.15 -5.93 -5.89
N PHE A 149 4.43 -5.43 -4.69
CA PHE A 149 5.65 -4.66 -4.46
C PHE A 149 6.27 -4.94 -3.10
N ALA A 150 7.58 -4.74 -3.00
CA ALA A 150 8.32 -4.82 -1.75
C ALA A 150 9.33 -3.69 -1.65
N ARG A 151 9.44 -3.11 -0.46
CA ARG A 151 10.46 -2.11 -0.12
C ARG A 151 11.81 -2.80 0.05
N LEU A 152 12.86 -2.21 -0.49
CA LEU A 152 14.18 -2.81 -0.56
C LEU A 152 15.17 -2.13 0.40
N GLY A 153 14.85 -2.14 1.70
CA GLY A 153 15.65 -1.50 2.76
C GLY A 153 15.59 0.03 2.78
N ASP A 154 15.59 0.67 1.62
CA ASP A 154 15.31 2.10 1.43
C ASP A 154 13.79 2.34 1.25
N PRO A 155 13.18 3.29 1.98
CA PRO A 155 11.75 3.56 1.88
C PRO A 155 11.31 4.07 0.50
N ASP A 156 12.22 4.64 -0.30
CA ASP A 156 11.96 5.21 -1.62
C ASP A 156 12.37 4.26 -2.76
N VAL A 157 12.82 3.03 -2.46
CA VAL A 157 13.17 2.04 -3.49
C VAL A 157 12.40 0.73 -3.34
N CYS A 158 11.57 0.44 -4.35
CA CYS A 158 10.68 -0.71 -4.35
C CYS A 158 10.94 -1.59 -5.56
N ARG A 159 10.86 -2.89 -5.34
CA ARG A 159 10.65 -3.84 -6.43
C ARG A 159 9.16 -3.93 -6.70
N VAL A 160 8.76 -3.63 -7.93
CA VAL A 160 7.39 -3.83 -8.41
C VAL A 160 7.37 -5.06 -9.32
N LEU A 161 6.35 -5.89 -9.13
CA LEU A 161 6.03 -7.10 -9.87
C LEU A 161 4.68 -6.87 -10.54
N THR A 162 4.69 -6.88 -11.86
CA THR A 162 3.50 -6.57 -12.68
C THR A 162 2.89 -7.84 -13.24
N LEU A 163 1.58 -7.82 -13.49
CA LEU A 163 0.91 -8.96 -14.12
C LEU A 163 1.51 -9.25 -15.50
N SER A 164 1.87 -10.51 -15.72
CA SER A 164 2.49 -11.01 -16.94
C SER A 164 1.50 -11.54 -17.97
#